data_AF-Q8GHJ8-F1
#
_entry.id   AF-Q8GHJ8-F1
#
_cell.length_a   1.000
_cell.length_b   1.000
_cell.length_c   1.000
_cell.angle_alpha   90.00
_cell.angle_beta   90.00
_cell.angle_gamma   90.00
#
_symmetry.space_group_name_H-M   'P 1'
#
loop_
_entity.id
_entity.type
_entity.pdbx_description
1 polymer ?
#
loop_
_entity_poly.entity_id
_entity_poly.type
_entity_poly.pdbx_seq_one_letter_code
_entity_poly.pdbx_strand_id
1 'polypeptide(L)' 'YHPEPRVASIVSSTTKPEFLVSVKETGMVKMVDYSDLTNLRETTINTAKFLHDGG' A
#
# COMPACT_ATOMS: atom_id res chain seq x y z
N TYR A 1 17.23 -12.79 8.03
CA TYR A 1 17.05 -11.41 7.57
C TYR A 1 16.36 -11.47 6.22
N HIS A 2 15.17 -10.89 6.07
CA HIS A 2 14.41 -10.88 4.81
C HIS A 2 14.54 -9.46 4.23
N PRO A 3 15.26 -9.25 3.12
CA PRO A 3 15.63 -7.93 2.63
C PRO A 3 14.46 -7.14 2.04
N GLU A 4 13.30 -7.77 1.80
CA GLU A 4 12.17 -7.19 1.11
C GLU A 4 11.06 -6.75 2.07
N PRO A 5 10.52 -5.52 1.93
CA PRO A 5 9.35 -5.11 2.70
C PRO A 5 8.14 -5.98 2.41
N ARG A 6 7.46 -6.45 3.44
CA ARG A 6 6.26 -7.28 3.36
C ARG A 6 5.01 -6.42 3.29
N VAL A 7 4.02 -6.93 2.57
CA VAL A 7 2.68 -6.35 2.56
C VAL A 7 1.95 -6.73 3.85
N ALA A 8 1.40 -5.72 4.52
CA ALA A 8 0.58 -5.89 5.72
C ALA A 8 -0.88 -6.18 5.39
N SER A 9 -1.42 -5.43 4.44
CA SER A 9 -2.81 -5.46 4.06
C SER A 9 -2.97 -4.90 2.65
N ILE A 10 -4.02 -5.36 1.97
CA ILE A 10 -4.52 -4.83 0.71
C ILE A 10 -6.01 -4.58 0.91
N VAL A 11 -6.46 -3.36 0.64
CA VAL A 11 -7.87 -2.97 0.76
C VAL A 11 -8.32 -2.44 -0.60
N SER A 12 -9.44 -2.97 -1.10
CA SER A 12 -10.04 -2.52 -2.36
C SER A 12 -11.12 -1.47 -2.09
N SER A 13 -11.20 -0.47 -2.97
CA SER A 13 -12.39 0.38 -3.04
C SER A 13 -13.54 -0.36 -3.75
N THR A 14 -14.77 -0.14 -3.27
CA THR A 14 -16.00 -0.64 -3.91
C THR A 14 -16.53 0.32 -4.98
N THR A 15 -16.03 1.56 -5.01
CA THR A 15 -16.56 2.64 -5.88
C THR A 15 -15.58 3.10 -6.94
N LYS A 16 -14.30 2.79 -6.79
CA LYS A 16 -13.22 3.15 -7.72
C LYS A 16 -12.32 1.94 -7.95
N PRO A 17 -11.70 1.81 -9.13
CA PRO A 17 -10.69 0.78 -9.40
C PRO A 17 -9.37 1.14 -8.70
N GLU A 18 -9.35 1.06 -7.37
CA GLU A 18 -8.20 1.46 -6.54
C GLU A 18 -7.92 0.48 -5.39
N PHE A 19 -6.64 0.18 -5.17
CA PHE A 19 -6.15 -0.55 -4.01
C PHE A 19 -5.35 0.36 -3.08
N LEU A 20 -5.54 0.18 -1.77
CA LEU A 20 -4.64 0.65 -0.73
C LEU A 20 -3.79 -0.52 -0.24
N VAL A 21 -2.48 -0.43 -0.44
CA VAL A 21 -1.49 -1.45 -0.06
C VAL A 21 -0.63 -0.89 1.06
N SER A 22 -0.65 -1.53 2.22
CA SER A 22 0.22 -1.12 3.32
C SER A 22 1.49 -1.96 3.38
N VAL A 23 2.65 -1.30 3.45
CA VAL A 23 3.98 -1.91 3.41
C VAL A 23 4.64 -1.76 4.77
N LYS A 24 4.79 -2.88 5.49
CA LYS A 24 5.12 -2.90 6.94
C LYS A 24 6.44 -2.22 7.25
N GLU A 25 7.54 -2.80 6.77
CA GLU A 25 8.90 -2.43 7.19
C GLU A 25 9.30 -1.01 6.74
N THR A 26 8.59 -0.44 5.77
CA THR A 26 8.88 0.89 5.21
C THR A 26 8.03 2.01 5.80
N GLY A 27 6.94 1.72 6.51
CA GLY A 27 6.00 2.75 6.93
C GLY A 27 5.42 3.51 5.74
N MET A 28 5.01 2.79 4.69
CA MET A 28 4.42 3.39 3.49
C MET A 28 3.07 2.76 3.21
N VAL A 29 2.12 3.60 2.79
CA VAL A 29 0.86 3.15 2.17
C VAL A 29 0.89 3.58 0.72
N LYS A 30 0.64 2.63 -0.18
CA LYS A 30 0.57 2.85 -1.62
C LYS A 30 -0.88 2.82 -2.05
N MET A 31 -1.32 3.86 -2.75
CA MET A 31 -2.60 3.92 -3.42
C MET A 31 -2.37 3.62 -4.89
N VAL A 32 -2.95 2.53 -5.39
CA VAL A 32 -2.76 2.03 -6.75
C VAL A 32 -4.08 2.13 -7.50
N ASP A 33 -4.15 3.04 -8.47
CA ASP A 33 -5.26 3.18 -9.40
C ASP A 33 -5.02 2.26 -10.61
N TYR A 34 -5.97 1.34 -10.80
CA TYR A 34 -5.97 0.34 -11.88
C TYR A 34 -7.12 0.55 -12.87
N SER A 35 -7.65 1.78 -12.99
CA SER A 35 -8.62 2.14 -14.02
C SER A 35 -8.12 1.88 -15.45
N ASP A 36 -6.81 2.01 -15.66
CA ASP A 36 -6.12 1.65 -16.90
C ASP A 36 -5.02 0.62 -16.60
N LEU A 37 -5.29 -0.64 -16.97
CA LEU A 37 -4.34 -1.75 -16.76
C LEU A 37 -3.06 -1.63 -17.58
N THR A 38 -3.04 -0.77 -18.61
CA THR A 38 -1.84 -0.48 -19.41
C THR A 38 -1.03 0.70 -18.86
N ASN A 39 -1.61 1.50 -17.96
CA ASN A 39 -0.99 2.68 -17.37
C ASN A 39 -1.40 2.86 -15.89
N LEU A 40 -0.94 1.92 -15.06
CA LEU A 40 -1.19 1.98 -13.62
C LEU A 40 -0.62 3.26 -13.01
N ARG A 41 -1.39 3.88 -12.12
CA ARG A 41 -0.94 5.08 -11.39
C ARG A 41 -0.78 4.75 -9.92
N GLU A 42 0.34 5.16 -9.34
CA GLU A 42 0.64 4.96 -7.93
C GLU A 42 0.85 6.29 -7.21
N THR A 43 0.25 6.43 -6.03
CA THR A 43 0.58 7.48 -5.07
C THR A 43 1.14 6.84 -3.81
N THR A 44 2.35 7.23 -3.41
CA THR A 44 2.96 6.77 -2.15
C THR A 44 2.70 7.80 -1.06
N ILE A 45 2.15 7.33 0.06
CA ILE A 45 1.91 8.10 1.27
C ILE A 45 2.84 7.55 2.36
N ASN A 46 3.75 8.40 2.85
CA ASN A 46 4.59 8.04 3.99
C ASN A 46 3.77 8.07 5.28
N THR A 47 3.85 7.01 6.07
CA THR A 47 3.20 6.87 7.38
C THR A 47 4.22 6.77 8.50
N ALA A 48 3.79 6.94 9.74
CA ALA A 48 4.67 6.69 10.88
C ALA A 48 5.04 5.20 10.91
N LYS A 49 6.34 4.91 11.00
CA LYS A 49 6.92 3.55 10.96
C LYS A 49 6.31 2.58 11.98
N PHE A 50 5.65 3.10 13.03
CA PHE A 50 5.12 2.36 14.17
C PHE A 50 3.62 2.02 14.09
N LEU A 51 2.91 2.43 13.02
CA LEU A 51 1.47 2.18 12.94
C LEU A 51 1.11 0.72 12.59
N HIS A 52 2.12 -0.15 12.40
CA HIS A 52 1.96 -1.55 11.98
C HIS A 52 2.35 -2.63 13.01
N ASP A 53 3.05 -2.25 14.08
CA ASP A 53 3.46 -3.18 15.15
C ASP A 53 2.49 -3.05 16.31
N GLY A 54 1.24 -3.51 16.10
CA GLY A 54 0.16 -3.43 17.09
C GLY A 54 0.66 -3.65 18.52
N GLY A 55 0.28 -2.73 19.43
CA GLY A 55 0.49 -2.92 20.86
C GLY A 55 -0.16 -4.18 21.39
#